data_AF-A0A0A1FD09-F1
#
_entry.id   AF-A0A0A1FD09-F1
#
_cell.length_a   1.000
_cell.length_b   1.000
_cell.length_c   1.000
_cell.angle_alpha   90.00
_cell.angle_beta   90.00
_cell.angle_gamma   90.00
#
_symmetry.space_group_name_H-M   'P 1'
#
loop_
_entity.id
_entity.type
_entity.pdbx_description
1 polymer ?
#
loop_
_entity_poly.entity_id
_entity_poly.type
_entity_poly.pdbx_seq_one_letter_code
_entity_poly.pdbx_strand_id
1 'polypeptide(L)'
;MITQLMEVLVIRGAVNFRVQALDVAPAVAEQPLALAFARADLTLAPNADTTNLWHQGVRLNIIEKILLPKLDENHTQEQLIAHILQKEQQNTLEFKHKEGHRLTDPQALQEAAAEHVGNALRALRYNALLINPR
;
A
#
# COMPACT_ATOMS: atom_id res chain seq x y z
N MET A 1 -25.88 -25.24 2.68
CA MET A 1 -24.48 -25.62 2.98
C MET A 1 -23.53 -24.59 2.39
N ILE A 2 -22.42 -24.25 3.05
CA ILE A 2 -21.46 -23.21 2.59
C ILE A 2 -20.90 -23.52 1.19
N THR A 3 -20.74 -24.80 0.85
CA THR A 3 -20.24 -25.28 -0.45
C THR A 3 -21.16 -24.89 -1.61
N GLN A 4 -22.48 -25.06 -1.46
CA GLN A 4 -23.46 -24.67 -2.49
C GLN A 4 -23.49 -23.15 -2.70
N LEU A 5 -23.33 -22.38 -1.62
CA LEU A 5 -23.24 -20.92 -1.73
C LEU A 5 -21.95 -20.52 -2.48
N MET A 6 -20.81 -21.11 -2.12
CA MET A 6 -19.53 -20.82 -2.81
C MET A 6 -19.58 -21.18 -4.28
N GLU A 7 -20.16 -22.33 -4.63
CA GLU A 7 -20.37 -22.73 -6.03
C GLU A 7 -21.16 -21.66 -6.81
N VAL A 8 -22.28 -21.20 -6.25
CA VAL A 8 -23.08 -20.13 -6.87
C VAL A 8 -22.29 -18.83 -7.01
N LEU A 9 -21.53 -18.43 -5.99
CA LEU A 9 -20.73 -17.20 -6.04
C LEU A 9 -19.60 -17.28 -7.08
N VAL A 10 -18.94 -18.43 -7.21
CA VAL A 10 -17.91 -18.66 -8.22
C VAL A 10 -18.50 -18.62 -9.62
N ILE A 11 -19.61 -19.34 -9.87
CA ILE A 11 -20.30 -19.34 -11.18
C ILE A 11 -20.76 -17.94 -11.57
N ARG A 12 -21.20 -17.13 -10.59
CA ARG A 12 -21.63 -15.75 -10.80
C ARG A 12 -20.47 -14.74 -10.93
N GLY A 13 -19.22 -15.17 -10.75
CA GLY A 13 -18.05 -14.29 -10.76
C GLY A 13 -17.94 -13.36 -9.54
N ALA A 14 -18.68 -13.65 -8.46
CA ALA A 14 -18.66 -12.87 -7.22
C ALA A 14 -17.46 -13.24 -6.31
N VAL A 15 -16.79 -14.36 -6.60
CA VAL A 15 -15.58 -14.82 -5.89
C VAL A 15 -14.51 -15.14 -6.92
N ASN A 16 -13.35 -14.52 -6.78
CA ASN A 16 -12.15 -14.89 -7.51
C ASN A 16 -11.45 -16.03 -6.77
N PHE A 17 -10.99 -17.04 -7.49
CA PHE A 17 -10.22 -18.14 -6.92
C PHE A 17 -9.01 -18.48 -7.79
N ARG A 18 -8.03 -19.14 -7.20
CA ARG A 18 -6.89 -19.75 -7.90
C ARG A 18 -6.66 -21.15 -7.37
N VAL A 19 -6.15 -22.02 -8.23
CA VAL A 19 -5.77 -23.38 -7.86
C VAL A 19 -4.46 -23.38 -7.06
N GLN A 20 -3.57 -22.42 -7.34
CA GLN A 20 -2.32 -22.22 -6.63
C GLN A 20 -2.45 -21.02 -5.70
N ALA A 21 -1.99 -21.18 -4.46
CA ALA A 21 -1.89 -20.09 -3.50
C ALA A 21 -0.90 -19.04 -4.02
N LEU A 22 -1.26 -17.77 -3.87
CA LEU A 22 -0.35 -16.66 -4.11
C LEU A 22 0.48 -16.41 -2.85
N ASP A 23 1.75 -16.07 -3.02
CA ASP A 23 2.64 -15.69 -1.92
C ASP A 23 2.39 -14.24 -1.48
N VAL A 24 1.18 -13.97 -1.00
CA VAL A 24 0.77 -12.68 -0.45
C VAL A 24 1.09 -12.66 1.04
N ALA A 25 1.63 -11.54 1.53
CA ALA A 25 1.84 -11.36 2.96
C ALA A 25 0.51 -11.47 3.74
N PRO A 26 0.38 -12.37 4.73
CA PRO A 26 -0.85 -12.53 5.51
C PRO A 26 -1.11 -11.32 6.42
N ALA A 27 -0.05 -10.61 6.81
CA ALA A 27 -0.07 -9.39 7.60
C ALA A 27 1.02 -8.42 7.12
N VAL A 28 0.96 -7.17 7.58
CA VAL A 28 2.05 -6.21 7.34
C VAL A 28 3.19 -6.54 8.32
N ALA A 29 4.37 -6.83 7.79
CA ALA A 29 5.57 -7.07 8.60
C ALA A 29 6.13 -5.77 9.18
N GLU A 30 6.97 -5.85 10.22
CA GLU A 30 7.67 -4.69 10.80
C GLU A 30 8.53 -3.94 9.77
N GLN A 31 9.13 -4.70 8.85
CA GLN A 31 9.84 -4.22 7.68
C GLN A 31 9.13 -4.74 6.42
N PRO A 32 8.17 -3.99 5.86
CA PRO A 32 7.36 -4.47 4.76
C PRO A 32 8.17 -4.68 3.48
N LEU A 33 7.84 -5.74 2.75
CA LEU A 33 8.39 -6.05 1.43
C LEU A 33 7.29 -6.03 0.37
N ALA A 34 7.46 -5.21 -0.66
CA ALA A 34 6.60 -5.18 -1.84
C ALA A 34 7.20 -5.96 -3.01
N LEU A 35 6.36 -6.32 -3.98
CA LEU A 35 6.78 -6.94 -5.24
C LEU A 35 7.86 -6.11 -5.94
N ALA A 36 8.95 -6.76 -6.34
CA ALA A 36 10.09 -6.08 -6.97
C ALA A 36 9.72 -5.29 -8.22
N PHE A 37 8.84 -5.82 -9.07
CA PHE A 37 8.38 -5.12 -10.27
C PHE A 37 7.49 -3.92 -9.92
N ALA A 38 6.62 -4.03 -8.91
CA ALA A 38 5.78 -2.91 -8.49
C ALA A 38 6.61 -1.74 -7.96
N ARG A 39 7.70 -2.05 -7.24
CA ARG A 39 8.71 -1.05 -6.83
C ARG A 39 9.42 -0.42 -8.02
N ALA A 40 9.81 -1.24 -9.00
CA ALA A 40 10.49 -0.78 -10.21
C ALA A 40 9.61 0.12 -11.08
N ASP A 41 8.33 -0.23 -11.26
CA ASP A 41 7.34 0.55 -12.02
C ASP A 41 7.30 2.00 -11.50
N LEU A 42 7.24 2.18 -10.18
CA LEU A 42 7.16 3.50 -9.55
C LEU A 42 8.51 4.22 -9.49
N THR A 43 9.61 3.49 -9.49
CA THR A 43 10.96 4.07 -9.59
C THR A 43 11.21 4.64 -10.99
N LEU A 44 10.73 3.98 -12.03
CA LEU A 44 10.89 4.40 -13.43
C LEU A 44 9.84 5.43 -13.85
N ALA A 45 8.59 5.28 -13.38
CA ALA A 45 7.47 6.15 -13.70
C ALA A 45 6.65 6.44 -12.42
N PRO A 46 6.99 7.50 -11.66
CA PRO A 46 6.36 7.81 -10.37
C PRO A 46 4.84 7.99 -10.39
N ASN A 47 4.25 8.22 -11.56
CA ASN A 47 2.82 8.40 -11.75
C ASN A 47 2.10 7.17 -12.31
N ALA A 48 2.82 6.09 -12.64
CA ALA A 48 2.24 4.89 -13.19
C ALA A 48 1.33 4.16 -12.20
N ASP A 49 0.41 3.39 -12.76
CA ASP A 49 -0.26 2.31 -12.04
C ASP A 49 0.66 1.08 -12.06
N THR A 50 0.51 0.19 -11.07
CA THR A 50 1.29 -1.05 -10.98
C THR A 50 0.40 -2.26 -11.21
N THR A 51 0.99 -3.43 -11.36
CA THR A 51 0.28 -4.71 -11.35
C THR A 51 0.43 -5.40 -9.98
N ASN A 52 -0.55 -6.19 -9.53
CA ASN A 52 -0.44 -7.03 -8.33
C ASN A 52 -0.24 -8.53 -8.65
N LEU A 53 -0.16 -9.37 -7.60
CA LEU A 53 -0.06 -10.84 -7.77
C LEU A 53 -1.27 -11.49 -8.47
N TRP A 54 -2.40 -10.79 -8.55
CA TRP A 54 -3.56 -11.23 -9.33
C TRP A 54 -3.48 -10.85 -10.81
N HIS A 55 -2.40 -10.18 -11.24
CA HIS A 55 -2.26 -9.55 -12.57
C HIS A 55 -3.34 -8.50 -12.86
N GLN A 56 -3.78 -7.78 -11.82
CA GLN A 56 -4.72 -6.68 -11.95
C GLN A 56 -3.96 -5.36 -11.86
N GLY A 57 -4.39 -4.37 -12.65
CA GLY A 57 -3.92 -3.00 -12.52
C GLY A 57 -4.39 -2.40 -11.18
N VAL A 58 -3.46 -1.86 -10.42
CA VAL A 58 -3.71 -1.21 -9.13
C VAL A 58 -3.38 0.26 -9.25
N ARG A 59 -4.40 1.10 -9.11
CA ARG A 59 -4.25 2.54 -9.05
C ARG A 59 -3.85 2.96 -7.64
N LEU A 60 -2.70 3.60 -7.53
CA LEU A 60 -2.12 4.00 -6.25
C LEU A 60 -2.43 5.46 -5.91
N ASN A 61 -2.71 5.72 -4.63
CA ASN A 61 -2.78 7.08 -4.10
C ASN A 61 -1.37 7.67 -3.88
N ILE A 62 -1.28 8.97 -3.60
CA ILE A 62 0.03 9.65 -3.49
C ILE A 62 0.93 9.08 -2.41
N ILE A 63 0.39 8.68 -1.26
CA ILE A 63 1.16 8.09 -0.15
C ILE A 63 1.68 6.71 -0.57
N GLU A 64 0.83 5.88 -1.16
CA GLU A 64 1.21 4.57 -1.68
C GLU A 64 2.31 4.68 -2.73
N LYS A 65 2.21 5.64 -3.66
CA LYS A 65 3.24 5.89 -4.69
C LYS A 65 4.59 6.29 -4.10
N ILE A 66 4.59 7.10 -3.05
CA ILE A 66 5.82 7.53 -2.36
C ILE A 66 6.43 6.37 -1.57
N LEU A 67 5.60 5.58 -0.88
CA LEU A 67 6.06 4.49 -0.02
C LEU A 67 6.53 3.27 -0.81
N LEU A 68 5.82 2.89 -1.89
CA LEU A 68 6.03 1.61 -2.57
C LEU A 68 7.49 1.34 -2.93
N PRO A 69 8.27 2.28 -3.52
CA PRO A 69 9.68 2.04 -3.83
C PRO A 69 10.56 1.72 -2.61
N LYS A 70 10.15 2.16 -1.42
CA LYS A 70 10.85 1.98 -0.13
C LYS A 70 10.47 0.70 0.62
N LEU A 71 9.47 -0.05 0.16
CA LEU A 71 9.05 -1.30 0.81
C LEU A 71 9.95 -2.46 0.36
N ASP A 72 11.18 -2.43 0.84
CA ASP A 72 12.28 -3.28 0.40
C ASP A 72 12.90 -4.11 1.52
N GLU A 73 12.14 -4.33 2.60
CA GLU A 73 12.58 -5.04 3.82
C GLU A 73 13.65 -4.29 4.65
N ASN A 74 14.13 -3.12 4.22
CA ASN A 74 15.14 -2.36 4.98
C ASN A 74 14.55 -1.19 5.80
N HIS A 75 13.27 -0.88 5.62
CA HIS A 75 12.64 0.29 6.23
C HIS A 75 11.55 -0.13 7.21
N THR A 76 11.68 0.31 8.47
CA THR A 76 10.62 0.15 9.48
C THR A 76 9.49 1.13 9.27
N GLN A 77 8.34 0.88 9.89
CA GLN A 77 7.20 1.79 9.82
C GLN A 77 7.56 3.22 10.30
N GLU A 78 8.37 3.37 11.34
CA GLU A 78 8.83 4.68 11.83
C GLU A 78 9.67 5.41 10.78
N GLN A 79 10.55 4.69 10.07
CA GLN A 79 11.36 5.26 8.99
C GLN A 79 10.50 5.66 7.78
N LEU A 80 9.44 4.91 7.50
CA LEU A 80 8.45 5.28 6.47
C LEU A 80 7.66 6.53 6.86
N ILE A 81 7.29 6.68 8.14
CA ILE A 81 6.63 7.90 8.65
C ILE A 81 7.56 9.10 8.53
N ALA A 82 8.81 8.97 8.97
CA ALA A 82 9.81 10.02 8.82
C ALA A 82 10.02 10.41 7.35
N HIS A 83 9.99 9.44 6.44
CA HIS A 83 10.08 9.70 5.01
C HIS A 83 8.92 10.54 4.48
N ILE A 84 7.68 10.24 4.89
CA ILE A 84 6.49 11.01 4.51
C ILE A 84 6.56 12.45 5.04
N LEU A 85 7.00 12.63 6.28
CA LEU A 85 7.18 13.97 6.87
C LEU A 85 8.26 14.77 6.14
N GLN A 86 9.35 14.12 5.73
CA GLN A 86 10.37 14.76 4.90
C GLN A 86 9.79 15.23 3.55
N LYS A 87 8.86 14.47 2.95
CA LYS A 87 8.19 14.85 1.70
C LYS A 87 7.26 16.05 1.87
N GLU A 88 6.63 16.17 3.04
CA GLU A 88 5.84 17.35 3.42
C GLU A 88 6.73 18.60 3.54
N GLN A 89 7.86 18.49 4.24
CA GLN A 89 8.83 19.59 4.39
C GLN A 89 9.41 20.05 3.05
N GLN A 90 9.56 19.13 2.10
CA GLN A 90 9.99 19.41 0.72
C GLN A 90 8.89 20.03 -0.15
N ASN A 91 7.68 20.27 0.39
CA ASN A 91 6.48 20.72 -0.33
C ASN A 91 6.11 19.81 -1.52
N THR A 92 6.47 18.52 -1.45
CA THR A 92 6.07 17.51 -2.44
C THR A 92 4.76 16.81 -2.09
N LEU A 93 4.33 16.96 -0.84
CA LEU A 93 3.09 16.47 -0.27
C LEU A 93 2.56 17.55 0.68
N GLU A 94 1.24 17.68 0.80
CA GLU A 94 0.61 18.53 1.81
C GLU A 94 -0.44 17.72 2.56
N PHE A 95 -0.37 17.74 3.90
CA PHE A 95 -1.49 17.31 4.72
C PHE A 95 -2.49 18.44 4.85
N LYS A 96 -3.78 18.11 4.74
CA LYS A 96 -4.87 19.08 4.86
C LYS A 96 -5.88 18.58 5.88
N HIS A 97 -6.42 19.51 6.66
CA HIS A 97 -7.61 19.26 7.45
C HIS A 97 -8.80 18.93 6.55
N LYS A 98 -9.88 18.41 7.16
CA LYS A 98 -11.12 18.11 6.44
C LYS A 98 -11.74 19.37 5.82
N GLU A 99 -11.53 20.54 6.41
CA GLU A 99 -11.94 21.83 5.86
C GLU A 99 -11.05 22.33 4.70
N GLY A 100 -9.97 21.61 4.36
CA GLY A 100 -9.09 21.90 3.22
C GLY A 100 -7.87 22.78 3.53
N HIS A 101 -7.71 23.25 4.76
CA HIS A 101 -6.55 24.04 5.19
C HIS A 101 -5.33 23.15 5.43
N ARG A 102 -4.12 23.65 5.12
CA ARG A 102 -2.87 22.93 5.38
C ARG A 102 -2.69 22.70 6.88
N LEU A 103 -2.31 21.48 7.23
CA LEU A 103 -1.93 21.10 8.58
C LEU A 103 -0.51 21.60 8.86
N THR A 104 -0.31 22.36 9.94
CA THR A 104 1.00 22.95 10.28
C THR A 104 1.50 22.58 11.66
N ASP A 105 0.62 22.06 12.52
CA ASP A 105 1.00 21.61 13.85
C ASP A 105 1.90 20.35 13.75
N PRO A 106 3.13 20.37 14.31
CA PRO A 106 4.06 19.25 14.19
C PRO A 106 3.53 17.94 14.77
N GLN A 107 2.78 18.00 15.87
CA GLN A 107 2.23 16.80 16.49
C GLN A 107 1.13 16.21 15.61
N ALA A 108 0.19 17.04 15.14
CA ALA A 108 -0.85 16.59 14.24
C ALA A 108 -0.29 16.07 12.91
N LEU A 109 0.80 16.65 12.38
CA LEU A 109 1.50 16.14 11.20
C LEU A 109 2.05 14.73 11.43
N GLN A 110 2.68 14.50 12.59
CA GLN A 110 3.20 13.19 12.97
C GLN A 110 2.08 12.14 13.05
N GLU A 111 0.97 12.48 13.69
CA GLU A 111 -0.20 11.61 13.83
C GLU A 111 -0.84 11.30 12.47
N ALA A 112 -1.04 12.33 11.64
CA ALA A 112 -1.56 12.17 10.28
C ALA A 112 -0.64 11.28 9.42
N ALA A 113 0.68 11.52 9.45
CA ALA A 113 1.64 10.70 8.71
C ALA A 113 1.60 9.24 9.18
N ALA A 114 1.52 8.99 10.49
CA ALA A 114 1.40 7.64 11.04
C ALA A 114 0.11 6.93 10.58
N GLU A 115 -1.02 7.63 10.62
CA GLU A 115 -2.30 7.10 10.15
C GLU A 115 -2.25 6.77 8.65
N HIS A 116 -1.76 7.70 7.83
CA HIS A 116 -1.67 7.54 6.38
C HIS A 116 -0.71 6.43 5.96
N VAL A 117 0.45 6.29 6.63
CA VAL A 117 1.37 5.16 6.40
C VAL A 117 0.68 3.84 6.75
N GLY A 118 0.04 3.75 7.92
CA GLY A 118 -0.66 2.53 8.34
C GLY A 118 -1.81 2.16 7.38
N ASN A 119 -2.58 3.14 6.91
CA ASN A 119 -3.64 2.94 5.92
C ASN A 119 -3.06 2.47 4.57
N ALA A 120 -1.98 3.08 4.09
CA ALA A 120 -1.33 2.70 2.84
C ALA A 120 -0.77 1.28 2.89
N LEU A 121 -0.07 0.90 3.97
CA LEU A 121 0.45 -0.47 4.12
C LEU A 121 -0.68 -1.51 4.13
N ARG A 122 -1.79 -1.23 4.83
CA ARG A 122 -2.98 -2.08 4.82
C ARG A 122 -3.60 -2.20 3.42
N ALA A 123 -3.69 -1.09 2.69
CA ALA A 123 -4.23 -1.06 1.33
C ALA A 123 -3.33 -1.85 0.35
N LEU A 124 -2.01 -1.68 0.42
CA LEU A 124 -1.05 -2.43 -0.40
C LEU A 124 -1.11 -3.93 -0.11
N ARG A 125 -1.24 -4.33 1.16
CA ARG A 125 -1.45 -5.73 1.56
C ARG A 125 -2.77 -6.27 0.99
N TYR A 126 -3.86 -5.52 1.14
CA TYR A 126 -5.18 -5.91 0.65
C TYR A 126 -5.21 -6.08 -0.88
N ASN A 127 -4.44 -5.25 -1.60
CA ASN A 127 -4.29 -5.34 -3.05
C ASN A 127 -3.24 -6.36 -3.51
N ALA A 128 -2.74 -7.24 -2.63
CA ALA A 128 -1.76 -8.28 -2.97
C ALA A 128 -0.46 -7.74 -3.59
N LEU A 129 0.01 -6.58 -3.10
CA LEU A 129 1.28 -5.98 -3.47
C LEU A 129 2.41 -6.26 -2.47
N LEU A 130 2.08 -6.75 -1.27
CA LEU A 130 3.05 -7.14 -0.25
C LEU A 130 3.25 -8.65 -0.24
N ILE A 131 4.49 -9.06 -0.03
CA ILE A 131 4.93 -10.46 0.04
C ILE A 131 5.65 -10.71 1.38
N ASN A 132 5.85 -11.97 1.74
CA ASN A 132 6.56 -12.29 2.97
C ASN A 132 8.03 -11.84 2.86
N PRO A 133 8.56 -11.09 3.85
CA PRO A 133 9.99 -10.93 4.04
C PRO A 133 10.64 -12.30 4.29
N ARG A 134 11.93 -12.44 3.97
CA ARG A 134 12.63 -13.73 3.99
C ARG A 134 13.25 -14.07 5.34
#